data_AF-A0A929DCD0-F1
#
_entry.id   AF-A0A929DCD0-F1
#
_cell.length_a   1.000
_cell.length_b   1.000
_cell.length_c   1.000
_cell.angle_alpha   90.00
_cell.angle_beta   90.00
_cell.angle_gamma   90.00
#
_symmetry.space_group_name_H-M   'P 1'
#
loop_
_entity.id
_entity.type
_entity.pdbx_description
1 polymer ?
#
loop_
_entity_poly.entity_id
_entity_poly.type
_entity_poly.pdbx_seq_one_letter_code
_entity_poly.pdbx_strand_id
1 'polypeptide(L)'
;TQPPSIPPTRGEDSGYCLGERDLPGRCLGCGACLDEEQRRAITHHHIRQPERGPYMAQLREIVARKRRLQPAYFLLRLDPWLAGVWPEFLNAFVFKELLTRYPELVDNLLAVRESLFTLRPNDRRFPSVSGETVFSLKAWDIDLLETGFFPQSPVSGFEIIGPAEGFTPGAFTRLHLDVHLPADIFPEPQARLEQYLRGAYLRYSLRREGARYRFDLPRKALKKKILFDGFLETQESGFLASLDVGHKFDLGAFLRTFGGENLFRHARVRVSGIRW
;
A
#
# COMPACT_ATOMS: atom_id res chain seq x y z
N THR A 1 -16.03 -45.97 35.22
CA THR A 1 -14.58 -45.79 34.95
C THR A 1 -14.39 -44.41 34.38
N GLN A 2 -13.83 -43.49 35.17
CA GLN A 2 -13.51 -42.12 34.73
C GLN A 2 -12.47 -42.14 33.60
N PRO A 3 -12.57 -41.26 32.59
CA PRO A 3 -11.48 -41.07 31.65
C PRO A 3 -10.29 -40.41 32.36
N PRO A 4 -9.04 -40.78 32.04
CA PRO A 4 -7.88 -40.16 32.66
C PRO A 4 -7.78 -38.69 32.22
N SER A 5 -7.74 -37.81 33.21
CA SER A 5 -7.44 -36.39 33.07
C SER A 5 -6.00 -36.20 32.60
N ILE A 6 -5.80 -35.62 31.42
CA ILE A 6 -4.49 -35.20 30.92
C ILE A 6 -4.10 -33.90 31.65
N PRO A 7 -2.99 -33.85 32.40
CA PRO A 7 -2.52 -32.62 33.01
C PRO A 7 -1.97 -31.66 31.94
N PRO A 8 -2.10 -30.34 32.10
CA PRO A 8 -1.53 -29.38 31.17
C PRO A 8 -0.01 -29.38 31.30
N THR A 9 0.70 -29.91 30.29
CA THR A 9 2.14 -29.76 30.18
C THR A 9 2.49 -28.32 29.84
N ARG A 10 3.35 -27.72 30.67
CA ARG A 10 4.11 -26.51 30.33
C ARG A 10 4.70 -26.71 28.93
N GLY A 11 4.51 -25.75 28.04
CA GLY A 11 4.91 -25.80 26.63
C GLY A 11 6.42 -25.85 26.43
N GLU A 12 7.04 -26.98 26.77
CA GLU A 12 8.29 -27.42 26.20
C GLU A 12 7.93 -28.19 24.92
N ASP A 13 8.40 -27.68 23.77
CA ASP A 13 8.26 -28.39 22.50
C ASP A 13 9.01 -29.72 22.61
N SER A 14 8.27 -30.81 22.82
CA SER A 14 8.80 -32.17 22.94
C SER A 14 9.38 -32.72 21.62
N GLY A 15 9.42 -31.88 20.58
CA GLY A 15 9.89 -32.19 19.24
C GLY A 15 8.78 -32.70 18.33
N TYR A 16 9.16 -32.96 17.07
CA TYR A 16 8.26 -33.43 16.02
C TYR A 16 8.52 -34.91 15.73
N CYS A 17 7.56 -35.62 15.12
CA CYS A 17 7.74 -37.01 14.70
C CYS A 17 8.70 -37.19 13.51
N LEU A 18 9.20 -36.08 12.95
CA LEU A 18 10.09 -36.03 11.79
C LEU A 18 11.54 -36.36 12.19
N GLY A 19 12.26 -36.99 11.27
CA GLY A 19 13.70 -37.28 11.45
C GLY A 19 14.59 -36.07 11.20
N GLU A 20 15.83 -36.16 11.65
CA GLU A 20 16.91 -35.24 11.29
C GLU A 20 17.72 -35.81 10.11
N ARG A 21 18.72 -35.05 9.63
CA ARG A 21 19.49 -35.35 8.40
C ARG A 21 19.96 -36.80 8.31
N ASP A 22 20.38 -37.37 9.43
CA ASP A 22 21.01 -38.69 9.51
C ASP A 22 20.30 -39.67 10.47
N LEU A 23 19.13 -39.27 11.00
CA LEU A 23 18.40 -40.07 11.99
C LEU A 23 16.91 -40.13 11.62
N PRO A 24 16.31 -41.34 11.53
CA PRO A 24 14.87 -41.44 11.34
C PRO A 24 14.13 -40.79 12.51
N GLY A 25 12.98 -40.20 12.20
CA GLY A 25 12.07 -39.65 13.18
C GLY A 25 11.49 -40.74 14.06
N ARG A 26 10.96 -40.35 15.21
CA ARG A 26 10.28 -41.28 16.13
C ARG A 26 8.85 -40.84 16.33
N CYS A 27 7.93 -41.80 16.34
CA CYS A 27 6.54 -41.53 16.68
C CYS A 27 6.45 -41.08 18.14
N LEU A 28 5.77 -39.96 18.39
CA LEU A 28 5.53 -39.43 19.75
C LEU A 28 4.21 -39.92 20.37
N GLY A 29 3.48 -40.81 19.68
CA GLY A 29 2.29 -41.46 20.24
C GLY A 29 1.04 -40.57 20.34
N CYS A 30 0.97 -39.47 19.58
CA CYS A 30 -0.16 -38.52 19.63
C CYS A 30 -1.46 -39.04 18.99
N GLY A 31 -1.43 -40.18 18.29
CA GLY A 31 -2.61 -40.77 17.65
C GLY A 31 -3.11 -40.04 16.39
N ALA A 32 -2.35 -39.09 15.84
CA ALA A 32 -2.78 -38.28 14.70
C ALA A 32 -2.67 -38.97 13.33
N CYS A 33 -1.91 -40.06 13.22
CA CYS A 33 -1.77 -40.82 11.97
C CYS A 33 -2.98 -41.74 11.76
N LEU A 34 -3.51 -41.77 10.53
CA LEU A 34 -4.64 -42.61 10.13
C LEU A 34 -4.27 -44.09 10.09
N ASP A 35 -3.04 -44.40 9.66
CA ASP A 35 -2.53 -45.76 9.52
C ASP A 35 -1.00 -45.81 9.75
N GLU A 36 -0.47 -47.03 9.68
CA GLU A 36 0.97 -47.30 9.86
C GLU A 36 1.80 -46.80 8.67
N GLU A 37 1.21 -46.71 7.48
CA GLU A 37 1.90 -46.24 6.28
C GLU A 37 2.16 -44.73 6.37
N GLN A 38 1.17 -43.94 6.78
CA GLN A 38 1.30 -42.52 7.03
C GLN A 38 2.29 -42.24 8.17
N ARG A 39 2.24 -43.05 9.24
CA ARG A 39 3.22 -42.97 10.34
C ARG A 39 4.63 -43.18 9.82
N ARG A 40 4.85 -44.23 9.02
CA ARG A 40 6.14 -44.55 8.42
C ARG A 40 6.60 -43.47 7.44
N ALA A 41 5.69 -42.92 6.63
CA ALA A 41 5.98 -41.84 5.71
C ALA A 41 6.50 -40.60 6.44
N ILE A 42 5.92 -40.25 7.59
CA ILE A 42 6.35 -39.11 8.41
C ILE A 42 7.68 -39.41 9.11
N THR A 43 7.82 -40.55 9.77
CA THR A 43 9.04 -40.87 10.55
C THR A 43 10.25 -41.18 9.68
N HIS A 44 10.04 -41.67 8.45
CA HIS A 44 11.12 -41.92 7.48
C HIS A 44 11.23 -40.84 6.41
N HIS A 45 10.51 -39.71 6.55
CA HIS A 45 10.71 -38.58 5.66
C HIS A 45 12.07 -37.94 5.92
N HIS A 46 12.98 -38.02 4.95
CA HIS A 46 14.26 -37.32 4.99
C HIS A 46 14.14 -35.99 4.26
N ILE A 47 14.26 -34.88 4.99
CA ILE A 47 14.40 -33.56 4.38
C ILE A 47 15.80 -33.48 3.77
N ARG A 48 15.89 -33.61 2.44
CA ARG A 48 17.14 -33.35 1.72
C ARG A 48 17.41 -31.84 1.76
N GLN A 49 18.36 -31.42 2.59
CA GLN A 49 18.88 -30.06 2.45
C GLN A 49 19.63 -29.95 1.11
N PRO A 50 19.48 -28.83 0.40
CA PRO A 50 20.22 -28.61 -0.84
C PRO A 50 21.73 -28.73 -0.57
N GLU A 51 22.46 -29.32 -1.52
CA GLU A 51 23.89 -29.55 -1.39
C GLU A 51 24.64 -28.25 -1.04
N ARG A 52 25.36 -28.27 0.08
CA ARG A 52 26.17 -27.14 0.53
C ARG A 52 27.39 -27.03 -0.37
N GLY A 53 27.35 -26.10 -1.32
CA GLY A 53 28.45 -25.82 -2.24
C GLY A 53 27.99 -24.93 -3.40
N PRO A 54 28.04 -25.42 -4.66
CA PRO A 54 27.74 -24.63 -5.86
C PRO A 54 26.32 -24.03 -5.84
N TYR A 55 25.32 -24.76 -5.35
CA TYR A 55 23.95 -24.25 -5.21
C TYR A 55 23.86 -23.04 -4.27
N MET A 56 24.51 -23.09 -3.11
CA MET A 56 24.50 -21.96 -2.16
C MET A 56 25.29 -20.76 -2.68
N ALA A 57 26.34 -20.99 -3.48
CA ALA A 57 27.05 -19.91 -4.18
C ALA A 57 26.14 -19.25 -5.23
N GLN A 58 25.46 -20.05 -6.05
CA GLN A 58 24.52 -19.57 -7.05
C GLN A 58 23.34 -18.81 -6.43
N LEU A 59 22.77 -19.31 -5.34
CA LEU A 59 21.69 -18.62 -4.62
C LEU A 59 22.17 -17.27 -4.07
N ARG A 60 23.37 -17.22 -3.49
CA ARG A 60 23.96 -15.94 -3.01
C ARG A 60 24.16 -14.95 -4.15
N GLU A 61 24.62 -15.41 -5.30
CA GLU A 61 24.78 -14.59 -6.49
C GLU A 61 23.43 -14.05 -7.00
N ILE A 62 22.42 -14.90 -7.10
CA ILE A 62 21.05 -14.51 -7.48
C ILE A 62 20.49 -13.47 -6.50
N VAL A 63 20.64 -13.69 -5.19
CA VAL A 63 20.18 -12.74 -4.17
C VAL A 63 20.94 -11.43 -4.26
N ALA A 64 22.26 -11.47 -4.45
CA ALA A 64 23.08 -10.27 -4.62
C ALA A 64 22.66 -9.48 -5.85
N ARG A 65 22.43 -10.16 -6.98
CA ARG A 65 21.92 -9.57 -8.22
C ARG A 65 20.55 -8.93 -7.98
N LYS A 66 19.58 -9.66 -7.41
CA LYS A 66 18.25 -9.12 -7.06
C LYS A 66 18.32 -7.89 -6.18
N ARG A 67 19.25 -7.84 -5.21
CA ARG A 67 19.40 -6.68 -4.31
C ARG A 67 19.90 -5.43 -5.02
N ARG A 68 20.72 -5.56 -6.07
CA ARG A 68 21.30 -4.44 -6.81
C ARG A 68 20.36 -3.83 -7.85
N LEU A 69 19.35 -4.58 -8.29
CA LEU A 69 18.34 -4.09 -9.24
C LEU A 69 17.62 -2.87 -8.66
N GLN A 70 17.72 -1.75 -9.37
CA GLN A 70 16.93 -0.56 -9.09
C GLN A 70 15.51 -0.77 -9.62
N PRO A 71 14.48 -0.30 -8.91
CA PRO A 71 13.13 -0.30 -9.47
C PRO A 71 12.98 0.82 -10.51
N ALA A 72 12.11 0.58 -11.49
CA ALA A 72 11.53 1.64 -12.30
C ALA A 72 10.25 2.15 -11.63
N TYR A 73 9.97 3.44 -11.75
CA TYR A 73 8.79 4.06 -11.14
C TYR A 73 7.79 4.43 -12.22
N PHE A 74 6.52 4.08 -12.00
CA PHE A 74 5.43 4.35 -12.92
C PHE A 74 4.30 5.07 -12.20
N LEU A 75 3.76 6.10 -12.85
CA LEU A 75 2.56 6.80 -12.44
C LEU A 75 1.34 5.98 -12.90
N LEU A 76 0.54 5.53 -11.94
CA LEU A 76 -0.69 4.78 -12.17
C LEU A 76 -1.88 5.59 -11.64
N ARG A 77 -3.03 5.43 -12.27
CA ARG A 77 -4.32 5.95 -11.79
C ARG A 77 -5.19 4.79 -11.36
N LEU A 78 -5.47 4.71 -10.06
CA LEU A 78 -6.29 3.68 -9.43
C LEU A 78 -7.77 4.04 -9.45
N ASP A 79 -8.62 3.05 -9.67
CA ASP A 79 -10.07 3.18 -9.56
C ASP A 79 -10.52 3.47 -8.11
N PRO A 80 -11.66 4.15 -7.92
CA PRO A 80 -12.15 4.52 -6.59
C PRO A 80 -12.37 3.36 -5.62
N TRP A 81 -12.72 2.16 -6.11
CA TRP A 81 -12.98 1.00 -5.25
C TRP A 81 -11.70 0.44 -4.59
N LEU A 82 -10.52 0.80 -5.09
CA LEU A 82 -9.24 0.48 -4.47
C LEU A 82 -8.85 1.46 -3.36
N ALA A 83 -9.65 2.51 -3.11
CA ALA A 83 -9.41 3.43 -2.01
C ALA A 83 -9.41 2.68 -0.66
N GLY A 84 -8.31 2.77 0.08
CA GLY A 84 -8.26 2.30 1.47
C GLY A 84 -8.09 0.81 1.66
N VAL A 85 -7.88 0.06 0.57
CA VAL A 85 -7.48 -1.35 0.65
C VAL A 85 -6.07 -1.46 1.26
N TRP A 86 -5.77 -2.62 1.84
CA TRP A 86 -4.46 -2.86 2.43
C TRP A 86 -3.35 -2.80 1.36
N PRO A 87 -2.16 -2.25 1.68
CA PRO A 87 -1.05 -2.17 0.73
C PRO A 87 -0.67 -3.52 0.11
N GLU A 88 -0.76 -4.60 0.88
CA GLU A 88 -0.47 -5.96 0.43
C GLU A 88 -1.45 -6.41 -0.66
N PHE A 89 -2.74 -6.12 -0.46
CA PHE A 89 -3.78 -6.40 -1.44
C PHE A 89 -3.59 -5.55 -2.69
N LEU A 90 -3.37 -4.24 -2.54
CA LEU A 90 -3.17 -3.32 -3.66
C LEU A 90 -1.98 -3.78 -4.53
N ASN A 91 -0.85 -4.09 -3.89
CA ASN A 91 0.35 -4.54 -4.57
C ASN A 91 0.13 -5.87 -5.30
N ALA A 92 -0.53 -6.83 -4.66
CA ALA A 92 -0.82 -8.13 -5.26
C ALA A 92 -1.81 -8.01 -6.43
N PHE A 93 -2.84 -7.16 -6.28
CA PHE A 93 -3.81 -6.87 -7.33
C PHE A 93 -3.12 -6.28 -8.55
N VAL A 94 -2.37 -5.19 -8.39
CA VAL A 94 -1.65 -4.56 -9.51
C VAL A 94 -0.64 -5.53 -10.13
N PHE A 95 0.08 -6.31 -9.32
CA PHE A 95 1.02 -7.31 -9.85
C PHE A 95 0.31 -8.39 -10.69
N LYS A 96 -0.78 -8.97 -10.17
CA LYS A 96 -1.58 -9.99 -10.88
C LYS A 96 -2.11 -9.43 -12.20
N GLU A 97 -2.69 -8.24 -12.18
CA GLU A 97 -3.27 -7.62 -13.37
C GLU A 97 -2.19 -7.26 -14.41
N LEU A 98 -1.01 -6.80 -13.98
CA LEU A 98 0.14 -6.60 -14.86
C LEU A 98 0.57 -7.90 -15.54
N LEU A 99 0.70 -9.01 -14.81
CA LEU A 99 1.07 -10.31 -15.38
C LEU A 99 -0.03 -10.92 -16.26
N THR A 100 -1.30 -10.64 -15.94
CA THR A 100 -2.44 -11.09 -16.75
C THR A 100 -2.45 -10.38 -18.10
N ARG A 101 -2.12 -9.09 -18.10
CA ARG A 101 -2.09 -8.25 -19.30
C ARG A 101 -0.82 -8.42 -20.13
N TYR A 102 0.32 -8.64 -19.47
CA TYR A 102 1.62 -8.79 -20.08
C TYR A 102 2.26 -10.12 -19.63
N PRO A 103 1.81 -11.26 -20.17
CA PRO A 103 2.33 -12.58 -19.79
C PRO A 103 3.85 -12.73 -20.02
N GLU A 104 4.42 -11.96 -20.96
CA GLU A 104 5.86 -11.88 -21.21
C GLU A 104 6.66 -11.36 -20.00
N LEU A 105 6.01 -10.68 -19.04
CA LEU A 105 6.64 -10.20 -17.83
C LEU A 105 6.79 -11.28 -16.75
N VAL A 106 6.22 -12.48 -16.92
CA VAL A 106 6.23 -13.54 -15.89
C VAL A 106 7.64 -13.89 -15.43
N ASP A 107 8.59 -14.01 -16.36
CA ASP A 107 9.98 -14.33 -16.03
C ASP A 107 10.84 -13.10 -15.69
N ASN A 108 10.33 -11.90 -15.95
CA ASN A 108 11.07 -10.63 -15.81
C ASN A 108 10.70 -9.85 -14.54
N LEU A 109 9.41 -9.68 -14.27
CA LEU A 109 8.87 -8.84 -13.20
C LEU A 109 8.94 -9.56 -11.85
N LEU A 110 9.70 -8.98 -10.93
CA LEU A 110 10.03 -9.55 -9.63
C LEU A 110 9.16 -9.03 -8.49
N ALA A 111 8.80 -7.75 -8.53
CA ALA A 111 7.99 -7.13 -7.49
C ALA A 111 7.30 -5.87 -8.00
N VAL A 112 6.12 -5.61 -7.46
CA VAL A 112 5.33 -4.40 -7.67
C VAL A 112 4.93 -3.83 -6.32
N ARG A 113 5.26 -2.58 -6.04
CA ARG A 113 4.95 -1.92 -4.76
C ARG A 113 4.52 -0.48 -4.96
N GLU A 114 3.38 -0.09 -4.40
CA GLU A 114 3.04 1.31 -4.23
C GLU A 114 4.17 2.02 -3.47
N SER A 115 4.56 3.21 -3.91
CA SER A 115 5.80 3.88 -3.48
C SER A 115 5.59 5.35 -3.11
N LEU A 116 4.36 5.85 -3.05
CA LEU A 116 4.06 7.23 -2.69
C LEU A 116 3.36 7.33 -1.33
N PHE A 117 2.23 6.66 -1.17
CA PHE A 117 1.37 6.78 0.00
C PHE A 117 1.60 5.71 1.05
N THR A 118 2.17 4.56 0.70
CA THR A 118 2.44 3.45 1.63
C THR A 118 3.79 3.56 2.33
N LEU A 119 4.62 4.52 1.93
CA LEU A 119 5.93 4.79 2.53
C LEU A 119 5.87 5.98 3.50
N ARG A 120 6.77 6.00 4.48
CA ARG A 120 6.93 7.17 5.34
C ARG A 120 7.42 8.38 4.54
N PRO A 121 6.94 9.60 4.84
CA PRO A 121 6.05 9.94 5.96
C PRO A 121 4.54 9.86 5.62
N ASN A 122 4.17 9.34 4.45
CA ASN A 122 2.81 9.41 3.90
C ASN A 122 1.90 8.27 4.37
N ASP A 123 2.47 7.14 4.79
CA ASP A 123 1.81 5.92 5.30
C ASP A 123 0.65 6.17 6.28
N ARG A 124 0.71 7.25 7.06
CA ARG A 124 -0.35 7.65 7.99
C ARG A 124 -1.04 8.97 7.65
N ARG A 125 -0.46 9.74 6.71
CA ARG A 125 -0.94 11.07 6.34
C ARG A 125 -2.03 11.02 5.29
N PHE A 126 -2.03 10.02 4.41
CA PHE A 126 -2.97 9.91 3.30
C PHE A 126 -3.73 8.60 3.34
N PRO A 127 -4.67 8.43 4.30
CA PRO A 127 -5.49 7.23 4.36
C PRO A 127 -6.50 7.23 3.21
N SER A 128 -6.72 6.05 2.62
CA SER A 128 -7.83 5.78 1.70
C SER A 128 -7.94 6.71 0.50
N VAL A 129 -6.81 7.03 -0.13
CA VAL A 129 -6.78 7.79 -1.38
C VAL A 129 -6.93 6.87 -2.59
N SER A 130 -7.61 7.37 -3.63
CA SER A 130 -7.71 6.77 -4.96
C SER A 130 -7.14 7.74 -6.02
N GLY A 131 -7.15 7.34 -7.29
CA GLY A 131 -6.64 8.15 -8.38
C GLY A 131 -5.13 7.97 -8.54
N GLU A 132 -4.41 9.05 -8.83
CA GLU A 132 -3.00 8.99 -9.19
C GLU A 132 -2.12 8.57 -8.01
N THR A 133 -1.19 7.65 -8.25
CA THR A 133 -0.11 7.27 -7.34
C THR A 133 1.08 6.69 -8.11
N VAL A 134 2.21 6.47 -7.43
CA VAL A 134 3.43 5.92 -8.03
C VAL A 134 3.68 4.51 -7.53
N PHE A 135 3.94 3.58 -8.45
CA PHE A 135 4.39 2.22 -8.17
C PHE A 135 5.84 2.03 -8.57
N SER A 136 6.59 1.29 -7.75
CA SER A 136 7.88 0.72 -8.11
C SER A 136 7.67 -0.67 -8.71
N LEU A 137 8.21 -0.85 -9.91
CA LEU A 137 8.28 -2.13 -10.61
C LEU A 137 9.74 -2.56 -10.63
N LYS A 138 10.01 -3.71 -10.03
CA LYS A 138 11.34 -4.31 -10.00
C LYS A 138 11.38 -5.45 -11.00
N ALA A 139 12.29 -5.41 -11.95
CA ALA A 139 12.46 -6.45 -12.96
C ALA A 139 13.93 -6.81 -13.16
N TRP A 140 14.20 -7.96 -13.80
CA TRP A 140 15.55 -8.35 -14.20
C TRP A 140 16.12 -7.45 -15.30
N ASP A 141 15.25 -7.06 -16.22
CA ASP A 141 15.48 -6.15 -17.33
C ASP A 141 14.41 -5.06 -17.29
N ILE A 142 14.84 -3.84 -17.00
CA ILE A 142 13.96 -2.67 -16.85
C ILE A 142 13.55 -2.11 -18.21
N ASP A 143 14.42 -2.25 -19.22
CA ASP A 143 14.19 -1.68 -20.55
C ASP A 143 12.99 -2.37 -21.23
N LEU A 144 12.77 -3.65 -20.92
CA LEU A 144 11.57 -4.40 -21.32
C LEU A 144 10.27 -3.87 -20.68
N LEU A 145 10.33 -3.26 -19.49
CA LEU A 145 9.16 -2.64 -18.88
C LEU A 145 8.79 -1.35 -19.62
N GLU A 146 9.78 -0.50 -19.91
CA GLU A 146 9.55 0.80 -20.55
C GLU A 146 9.06 0.67 -21.99
N THR A 147 9.51 -0.36 -22.70
CA THR A 147 9.11 -0.64 -24.08
C THR A 147 7.78 -1.40 -24.20
N GLY A 148 7.34 -2.11 -23.15
CA GLY A 148 6.11 -2.91 -23.15
C GLY A 148 4.84 -2.17 -22.75
N PHE A 149 4.94 -1.09 -21.96
CA PHE A 149 3.78 -0.41 -21.35
C PHE A 149 3.08 0.65 -22.22
N PHE A 150 3.08 0.51 -23.55
CA PHE A 150 2.29 1.38 -24.43
C PHE A 150 0.79 1.04 -24.40
N PRO A 151 -0.09 2.04 -24.58
CA PRO A 151 -1.48 1.93 -24.12
C PRO A 151 -2.29 0.96 -24.98
N GLN A 152 -2.61 -0.19 -24.37
CA GLN A 152 -3.77 -1.01 -24.73
C GLN A 152 -4.90 -0.76 -23.71
N SER A 153 -6.13 -1.15 -24.06
CA SER A 153 -7.40 -0.87 -23.35
C SER A 153 -7.31 -0.83 -21.81
N PRO A 154 -8.13 0.00 -21.14
CA PRO A 154 -8.13 0.09 -19.68
C PRO A 154 -8.33 -1.28 -19.04
N VAL A 155 -7.49 -1.61 -18.04
CA VAL A 155 -7.68 -2.77 -17.18
C VAL A 155 -8.69 -2.37 -16.11
N SER A 156 -9.55 -3.31 -15.72
CA SER A 156 -10.41 -3.11 -14.56
C SER A 156 -9.55 -2.82 -13.33
N GLY A 157 -9.67 -1.64 -12.72
CA GLY A 157 -8.99 -1.30 -11.47
C GLY A 157 -7.89 -0.23 -11.57
N PHE A 158 -7.14 -0.14 -12.67
CA PHE A 158 -6.15 0.94 -12.85
C PHE A 158 -5.72 1.19 -14.29
N GLU A 159 -5.13 2.35 -14.51
CA GLU A 159 -4.52 2.81 -15.75
C GLU A 159 -3.04 3.15 -15.50
N ILE A 160 -2.14 2.74 -16.39
CA ILE A 160 -0.74 3.18 -16.38
C ILE A 160 -0.67 4.48 -17.17
N ILE A 161 -0.31 5.58 -16.51
CA ILE A 161 -0.17 6.89 -17.16
C ILE A 161 1.18 6.98 -17.88
N GLY A 162 2.25 6.49 -17.24
CA GLY A 162 3.59 6.49 -17.82
C GLY A 162 4.71 6.41 -16.76
N PRO A 163 5.98 6.51 -17.19
CA PRO A 163 7.11 6.53 -16.27
C PRO A 163 7.08 7.79 -15.39
N ALA A 164 7.47 7.63 -14.12
CA ALA A 164 7.57 8.70 -13.14
C ALA A 164 9.03 9.19 -13.05
N GLU A 165 9.50 9.85 -14.11
CA GLU A 165 10.89 10.33 -14.21
C GLU A 165 11.25 11.28 -13.06
N GLY A 166 12.42 11.08 -12.46
CA GLY A 166 12.91 11.91 -11.35
C GLY A 166 12.17 11.70 -10.01
N PHE A 167 11.24 10.75 -9.94
CA PHE A 167 10.54 10.44 -8.70
C PHE A 167 11.47 9.87 -7.63
N THR A 168 11.27 10.32 -6.39
CA THR A 168 11.90 9.74 -5.20
C THR A 168 10.81 9.12 -4.31
N PRO A 169 10.97 7.87 -3.83
CA PRO A 169 9.98 7.19 -3.00
C PRO A 169 9.46 8.03 -1.82
N GLY A 170 8.14 8.11 -1.69
CA GLY A 170 7.44 8.88 -0.66
C GLY A 170 7.54 10.41 -0.81
N ALA A 171 8.23 10.93 -1.82
CA ALA A 171 8.43 12.35 -2.01
C ALA A 171 7.44 12.93 -3.03
N PHE A 172 6.92 14.11 -2.71
CA PHE A 172 6.20 14.97 -3.65
C PHE A 172 6.35 16.43 -3.21
N THR A 173 6.19 17.35 -4.15
CA THR A 173 6.15 18.79 -3.87
C THR A 173 4.73 19.33 -3.85
N ARG A 174 3.84 18.79 -4.70
CA ARG A 174 2.43 19.20 -4.79
C ARG A 174 1.53 18.02 -5.16
N LEU A 175 0.36 17.94 -4.52
CA LEU A 175 -0.74 17.05 -4.91
C LEU A 175 -1.97 17.90 -5.18
N HIS A 176 -2.76 17.51 -6.17
CA HIS A 176 -4.13 17.97 -6.30
C HIS A 176 -5.06 16.91 -5.71
N LEU A 177 -5.83 17.30 -4.70
CA LEU A 177 -6.74 16.44 -3.96
C LEU A 177 -8.18 16.92 -4.11
N ASP A 178 -9.05 16.02 -4.54
CA ASP A 178 -10.49 16.19 -4.44
C ASP A 178 -10.98 15.36 -3.25
N VAL A 179 -11.49 16.05 -2.23
CA VAL A 179 -11.99 15.46 -0.98
C VAL A 179 -13.50 15.65 -0.94
N HIS A 180 -14.25 14.56 -1.05
CA HIS A 180 -15.69 14.53 -0.88
C HIS A 180 -16.06 13.87 0.46
N LEU A 181 -16.82 14.61 1.27
CA LEU A 181 -17.27 14.21 2.61
C LEU A 181 -18.80 14.20 2.65
N PRO A 182 -19.44 13.02 2.71
CA PRO A 182 -20.89 12.88 2.82
C PRO A 182 -21.47 13.59 4.06
N ALA A 183 -22.58 14.32 3.88
CA ALA A 183 -23.18 15.15 4.94
C ALA A 183 -23.74 14.35 6.13
N ASP A 184 -24.15 13.11 5.89
CA ASP A 184 -24.69 12.17 6.87
C ASP A 184 -23.64 11.65 7.85
N ILE A 185 -22.36 11.66 7.46
CA ILE A 185 -21.25 11.09 8.22
C ILE A 185 -20.33 12.19 8.79
N PHE A 186 -20.15 13.27 8.04
CA PHE A 186 -19.20 14.33 8.38
C PHE A 186 -19.91 15.64 8.75
N PRO A 187 -20.14 15.90 10.04
CA PRO A 187 -20.75 17.16 10.49
C PRO A 187 -19.77 18.33 10.38
N GLU A 188 -20.27 19.46 9.87
CA GLU A 188 -19.54 20.74 9.79
C GLU A 188 -18.15 20.64 9.12
N PRO A 189 -18.03 20.00 7.95
CA PRO A 189 -16.73 19.64 7.37
C PRO A 189 -15.84 20.84 7.05
N GLN A 190 -16.45 21.97 6.65
CA GLN A 190 -15.73 23.22 6.47
C GLN A 190 -15.08 23.69 7.79
N ALA A 191 -15.85 23.76 8.88
CA ALA A 191 -15.34 24.22 10.18
C ALA A 191 -14.20 23.31 10.69
N ARG A 192 -14.29 22.01 10.44
CA ARG A 192 -13.25 21.02 10.77
C ARG A 192 -11.97 21.22 9.94
N LEU A 193 -12.10 21.51 8.65
CA LEU A 193 -10.94 21.83 7.82
C LEU A 193 -10.28 23.13 8.29
N GLU A 194 -11.08 24.16 8.59
CA GLU A 194 -10.58 25.42 9.13
C GLU A 194 -9.87 25.23 10.49
N GLN A 195 -10.42 24.39 11.37
CA GLN A 195 -9.79 24.01 12.64
C GLN A 195 -8.42 23.37 12.41
N TYR A 196 -8.33 22.42 11.48
CA TYR A 196 -7.08 21.76 11.11
C TYR A 196 -6.03 22.76 10.58
N LEU A 197 -6.42 23.61 9.63
CA LEU A 197 -5.51 24.60 9.02
C LEU A 197 -5.03 25.64 10.05
N ARG A 198 -5.92 26.08 10.95
CA ARG A 198 -5.57 26.96 12.07
C ARG A 198 -4.61 26.29 13.06
N GLY A 199 -4.84 25.01 13.38
CA GLY A 199 -3.94 24.21 14.21
C GLY A 199 -2.54 24.05 13.59
N ALA A 200 -2.45 24.03 12.26
CA ALA A 200 -1.17 24.08 11.53
C ALA A 200 -0.59 25.51 11.40
N TYR A 201 -1.20 26.48 12.07
CA TYR A 201 -0.89 27.91 12.06
C TYR A 201 -0.90 28.52 10.64
N LEU A 202 -1.65 27.94 9.70
CA LEU A 202 -1.74 28.44 8.33
C LEU A 202 -2.63 29.69 8.29
N ARG A 203 -2.11 30.80 7.80
CA ARG A 203 -2.91 32.01 7.57
C ARG A 203 -3.53 31.93 6.18
N TYR A 204 -4.83 32.13 6.11
CA TYR A 204 -5.61 32.18 4.87
C TYR A 204 -6.81 33.09 5.07
N SER A 205 -7.39 33.55 3.98
CA SER A 205 -8.73 34.13 3.91
C SER A 205 -9.57 33.30 2.95
N LEU A 206 -10.89 33.32 3.11
CA LEU A 206 -11.82 32.72 2.15
C LEU A 206 -12.52 33.82 1.36
N ARG A 207 -12.39 33.78 0.04
CA ARG A 207 -13.11 34.67 -0.87
C ARG A 207 -14.29 33.91 -1.47
N ARG A 208 -15.49 34.47 -1.34
CA ARG A 208 -16.69 33.88 -1.97
C ARG A 208 -16.67 34.17 -3.48
N GLU A 209 -16.81 33.11 -4.26
CA GLU A 209 -16.91 33.12 -5.72
C GLU A 209 -18.17 32.33 -6.12
N GLY A 210 -19.31 33.01 -6.12
CA GLY A 210 -20.62 32.38 -6.35
C GLY A 210 -20.98 31.39 -5.24
N ALA A 211 -21.08 30.10 -5.61
CA ALA A 211 -21.38 28.99 -4.72
C ALA A 211 -20.12 28.41 -4.01
N ARG A 212 -18.93 28.85 -4.40
CA ARG A 212 -17.65 28.32 -3.90
C ARG A 212 -16.94 29.34 -3.02
N TYR A 213 -16.10 28.83 -2.13
CA TYR A 213 -15.17 29.64 -1.33
C TYR A 213 -13.74 29.28 -1.73
N ARG A 214 -13.01 30.23 -2.32
CA ARG A 214 -11.62 30.04 -2.72
C ARG A 214 -10.67 30.50 -1.62
N PHE A 215 -9.58 29.75 -1.42
CA PHE A 215 -8.51 30.15 -0.52
C PHE A 215 -7.70 31.30 -1.10
N ASP A 216 -7.52 32.36 -0.32
CA ASP A 216 -6.52 33.40 -0.56
C ASP A 216 -5.39 33.25 0.46
N LEU A 217 -4.19 32.93 -0.04
CA LEU A 217 -3.03 32.54 0.75
C LEU A 217 -1.91 33.57 0.57
N PRO A 218 -1.51 34.29 1.64
CA PRO A 218 -0.40 35.22 1.54
C PRO A 218 0.91 34.46 1.30
N ARG A 219 1.92 35.12 0.68
CA ARG A 219 3.23 34.51 0.37
C ARG A 219 3.89 33.80 1.57
N LYS A 220 3.70 34.31 2.79
CA LYS A 220 4.23 33.68 4.02
C LYS A 220 3.57 32.33 4.32
N ALA A 221 2.28 32.15 3.97
CA ALA A 221 1.56 30.89 4.14
C ALA A 221 2.04 29.83 3.14
N LEU A 222 2.29 30.19 1.89
CA LEU A 222 2.81 29.28 0.86
C LEU A 222 4.15 28.65 1.25
N LYS A 223 5.01 29.40 1.98
CA LYS A 223 6.29 28.87 2.51
C LYS A 223 6.11 27.70 3.50
N LYS A 224 4.92 27.53 4.09
CA LYS A 224 4.62 26.40 4.96
C LYS A 224 4.45 25.08 4.20
N LYS A 225 4.20 25.11 2.89
CA LYS A 225 4.03 23.91 2.03
C LYS A 225 2.93 22.95 2.53
N ILE A 226 1.85 23.52 3.07
CA ILE A 226 0.66 22.79 3.51
C ILE A 226 -0.40 22.87 2.42
N LEU A 227 -0.82 24.09 2.08
CA LEU A 227 -1.81 24.39 1.05
C LEU A 227 -1.25 25.48 0.15
N PHE A 228 -1.47 25.37 -1.16
CA PHE A 228 -1.03 26.31 -2.18
C PHE A 228 -2.18 27.02 -2.87
N ASP A 229 -3.30 26.34 -3.05
CA ASP A 229 -4.54 26.87 -3.62
C ASP A 229 -5.67 25.88 -3.29
N GLY A 230 -6.91 26.25 -3.58
CA GLY A 230 -8.05 25.36 -3.52
C GLY A 230 -9.36 26.10 -3.38
N PHE A 231 -10.45 25.35 -3.47
CA PHE A 231 -11.79 25.84 -3.18
C PHE A 231 -12.60 24.84 -2.38
N LEU A 232 -13.58 25.38 -1.68
CA LEU A 232 -14.57 24.65 -0.91
C LEU A 232 -15.95 24.88 -1.53
N GLU A 233 -16.76 23.84 -1.57
CA GLU A 233 -18.11 23.87 -2.10
C GLU A 233 -19.00 22.97 -1.25
N THR A 234 -20.12 23.52 -0.77
CA THR A 234 -21.16 22.74 -0.11
C THR A 234 -22.19 22.35 -1.15
N GLN A 235 -22.43 21.05 -1.28
CA GLN A 235 -23.36 20.45 -2.23
C GLN A 235 -24.44 19.67 -1.46
N GLU A 236 -25.52 19.29 -2.13
CA GLU A 236 -26.58 18.47 -1.53
C GLU A 236 -26.06 17.11 -1.05
N SER A 237 -25.10 16.52 -1.79
CA SER A 237 -24.50 15.23 -1.47
C SER A 237 -23.44 15.28 -0.37
N GLY A 238 -23.09 16.47 0.12
CA GLY A 238 -22.02 16.67 1.09
C GLY A 238 -21.10 17.83 0.74
N PHE A 239 -19.90 17.77 1.31
CA PHE A 239 -18.88 18.79 1.16
C PHE A 239 -17.81 18.35 0.17
N LEU A 240 -17.44 19.24 -0.74
CA LEU A 240 -16.32 19.07 -1.66
C LEU A 240 -15.23 20.09 -1.33
N ALA A 241 -14.01 19.61 -1.15
CA ALA A 241 -12.81 20.44 -1.13
C ALA A 241 -11.85 19.99 -2.22
N SER A 242 -11.54 20.88 -3.16
CA SER A 242 -10.51 20.67 -4.17
C SER A 242 -9.28 21.49 -3.75
N LEU A 243 -8.19 20.80 -3.42
CA LEU A 243 -7.05 21.36 -2.68
C LEU A 243 -5.73 21.05 -3.39
N ASP A 244 -4.94 22.09 -3.64
CA ASP A 244 -3.54 21.93 -4.01
C ASP A 244 -2.67 21.91 -2.76
N VAL A 245 -2.23 20.72 -2.34
CA VAL A 245 -1.53 20.53 -1.08
C VAL A 245 -0.04 20.23 -1.27
N GLY A 246 0.77 20.53 -0.26
CA GLY A 246 2.18 20.15 -0.22
C GLY A 246 2.47 19.01 0.75
N HIS A 247 3.73 18.57 0.81
CA HIS A 247 4.16 17.43 1.65
C HIS A 247 3.94 17.59 3.16
N LYS A 248 3.57 18.77 3.65
CA LYS A 248 3.23 18.99 5.07
C LYS A 248 1.73 18.87 5.35
N PHE A 249 0.89 18.73 4.32
CA PHE A 249 -0.51 18.42 4.52
C PHE A 249 -0.66 16.99 5.04
N ASP A 250 -1.60 16.80 5.97
CA ASP A 250 -1.88 15.54 6.64
C ASP A 250 -3.40 15.35 6.61
N LEU A 251 -3.86 14.66 5.57
CA LEU A 251 -5.27 14.32 5.37
C LEU A 251 -5.80 13.48 6.53
N GLY A 252 -5.00 12.55 7.05
CA GLY A 252 -5.34 11.75 8.22
C GLY A 252 -5.58 12.62 9.46
N ALA A 253 -4.75 13.63 9.70
CA ALA A 253 -4.92 14.57 10.81
C ALA A 253 -6.18 15.42 10.63
N PHE A 254 -6.47 15.87 9.40
CA PHE A 254 -7.73 16.55 9.11
C PHE A 254 -8.94 15.64 9.42
N LEU A 255 -8.96 14.41 8.90
CA LEU A 255 -10.08 13.48 9.12
C LEU A 255 -10.24 13.08 10.59
N ARG A 256 -9.16 13.08 11.39
CA ARG A 256 -9.23 12.86 12.85
C ARG A 256 -9.92 13.98 13.61
N THR A 257 -10.06 15.18 13.05
CA THR A 257 -10.75 16.30 13.73
C THR A 257 -12.25 16.05 13.96
N PHE A 258 -12.83 15.05 13.27
CA PHE A 258 -14.22 14.63 13.45
C PHE A 258 -14.40 13.66 14.65
N GLY A 259 -13.31 13.17 15.26
CA GLY A 259 -13.35 12.40 16.51
C GLY A 259 -13.79 10.93 16.41
N GLY A 260 -14.38 10.50 15.28
CA GLY A 260 -14.76 9.10 15.07
C GLY A 260 -13.60 8.21 14.62
N GLU A 261 -13.58 6.96 15.10
CA GLU A 261 -12.64 5.95 14.61
C GLU A 261 -12.95 5.57 13.16
N ASN A 262 -11.92 5.37 12.35
CA ASN A 262 -12.04 4.87 10.97
C ASN A 262 -12.93 5.69 10.01
N LEU A 263 -13.30 6.94 10.36
CA LEU A 263 -14.10 7.81 9.49
C LEU A 263 -13.46 8.03 8.11
N PHE A 264 -12.13 7.94 8.03
CA PHE A 264 -11.40 8.03 6.77
C PHE A 264 -11.87 7.02 5.70
N ARG A 265 -12.51 5.91 6.08
CA ARG A 265 -13.07 4.91 5.15
C ARG A 265 -14.31 5.41 4.40
N HIS A 266 -14.98 6.42 4.95
CA HIS A 266 -16.17 7.03 4.36
C HIS A 266 -15.85 8.30 3.57
N ALA A 267 -14.66 8.88 3.79
CA ALA A 267 -14.17 9.98 2.98
C ALA A 267 -13.81 9.47 1.58
N ARG A 268 -14.31 10.14 0.55
CA ARG A 268 -13.97 9.83 -0.84
C ARG A 268 -12.88 10.80 -1.27
N VAL A 269 -11.64 10.32 -1.30
CA VAL A 269 -10.49 11.16 -1.65
C VAL A 269 -9.85 10.66 -2.93
N ARG A 270 -9.68 11.58 -3.88
CA ARG A 270 -9.06 11.33 -5.17
C ARG A 270 -7.86 12.25 -5.36
N VAL A 271 -6.74 11.66 -5.77
CA VAL A 271 -5.58 12.37 -6.29
C VAL A 271 -5.73 12.46 -7.80
N SER A 272 -5.70 13.66 -8.37
CA SER A 272 -5.84 13.87 -9.81
C SER A 272 -4.65 14.61 -10.44
N GLY A 273 -3.62 14.89 -9.63
CA GLY A 273 -2.36 15.43 -10.11
C GLY A 273 -1.26 15.31 -9.07
N ILE A 274 -0.07 14.91 -9.50
CA ILE A 274 1.10 14.79 -8.65
C ILE A 274 2.26 15.56 -9.28
N ARG A 275 2.98 16.32 -8.46
CA ARG A 275 4.29 16.90 -8.81
C ARG A 275 5.30 16.48 -7.75
N TRP A 276 6.46 16.02 -8.19
CA TRP A 276 7.61 15.69 -7.35
C TRP A 276 8.78 16.60 -7.67
#